data_AF-A0A942MRQ7-F1
#
_entry.id   AF-A0A942MRQ7-F1
#
_cell.length_a   1.000
_cell.length_b   1.000
_cell.length_c   1.000
_cell.angle_alpha   90.00
_cell.angle_beta   90.00
_cell.angle_gamma   90.00
#
_symmetry.space_group_name_H-M   'P 1'
#
loop_
_entity.id
_entity.type
_entity.pdbx_description
1 polymer ?
#
loop_
_entity_poly.entity_id
_entity_poly.type
_entity_poly.pdbx_seq_one_letter_code
_entity_poly.pdbx_strand_id
1 'polypeptide(L)'
;MMRNQNKLPKKFVEKLAQDLAVLMSSHEGALLALQLLENLPDEVKISLINNLSMVHSEEVAKFFTLIAGEYPEEKTGMAAERSLKKLQFAGITTVAEGLAQVNCSEQNFAKALVSKTRLKGAVSLVSLFHNQDQPETFDMFFFTLSFGETGIREFFYARELTGDQVRLLVDDGAYLEVSYQRMLALINIAYEHNLDYETLPALGHFIYSDLLDQATTETQDKDFDFYPVLADNITPQMLVNGICLAVRREDYRLLEVLADDGQVDLPETGLLLSSKIITEKREHGLWKIEVELISEEEKGLNRLTWEIQLEEKDDRFILTGIEEKAIEPLDWSWLEETLADNNLTIAYYVYQPHGVRLFIESLEGIEFFQEGGELDFFKWWDLEQVLQQGLTLEEAVIADFILGEEELIVITNKQEKLKEVQNLLESNLPYELELLDDDSVEVVYRIFDQEKMSFNQLIEQWTLTGSTRKEQLSTWLNTKFTELNGLTPLEASGSHESAKLLWALVKKISKLGKQSRDSMVDYRALLKSVGWGKKSGKNLQNPAKGR
;
A
#
# COMPACT_ATOMS: atom_id res chain seq x y z
N MET A 1 -19.13 12.18 -33.55
CA MET A 1 -17.80 12.11 -34.21
C MET A 1 -16.90 13.18 -33.62
N MET A 2 -15.93 12.78 -32.78
CA MET A 2 -14.58 13.35 -32.75
C MET A 2 -13.70 12.34 -31.99
N ARG A 3 -13.04 11.50 -32.78
CA ARG A 3 -11.83 10.76 -32.39
C ARG A 3 -10.76 11.80 -32.06
N ASN A 4 -10.19 11.74 -30.88
CA ASN A 4 -8.77 12.01 -30.66
C ASN A 4 -8.30 11.00 -29.63
N GLN A 5 -8.17 9.75 -30.07
CA GLN A 5 -7.23 8.84 -29.43
C GLN A 5 -5.85 9.48 -29.63
N ASN A 6 -5.11 9.70 -28.55
CA ASN A 6 -3.68 10.02 -28.60
C ASN A 6 -2.98 8.87 -29.34
N LYS A 7 -2.86 9.00 -30.67
CA LYS A 7 -2.20 8.01 -31.51
C LYS A 7 -0.70 8.16 -31.30
N LEU A 8 -0.10 7.15 -30.67
CA LEU A 8 1.35 7.06 -30.57
C LEU A 8 1.94 6.96 -31.99
N PRO A 9 3.15 7.50 -32.23
CA PRO A 9 3.80 7.40 -33.54
C PRO A 9 3.96 5.92 -33.96
N LYS A 10 3.52 5.55 -35.17
CA LYS A 10 3.54 4.15 -35.64
C LYS A 10 4.91 3.47 -35.48
N LYS A 11 5.99 4.19 -35.81
CA LYS A 11 7.37 3.70 -35.65
C LYS A 11 7.75 3.40 -34.20
N PHE A 12 7.22 4.19 -33.26
CA PHE A 12 7.45 3.96 -31.84
C PHE A 12 6.73 2.68 -31.38
N VAL A 13 5.47 2.50 -31.78
CA VAL A 13 4.68 1.30 -31.47
C VAL A 13 5.30 0.04 -32.09
N GLU A 14 5.76 0.11 -33.33
CA GLU A 14 6.47 -0.99 -34.01
C GLU A 14 7.77 -1.35 -33.29
N LYS A 15 8.54 -0.36 -32.83
CA LYS A 15 9.74 -0.61 -32.03
C LYS A 15 9.41 -1.25 -30.68
N LEU A 16 8.41 -0.72 -29.97
CA LEU A 16 8.03 -1.23 -28.66
C LEU A 16 7.50 -2.67 -28.75
N ALA A 17 6.79 -3.02 -29.83
CA ALA A 17 6.41 -4.41 -30.10
C ALA A 17 7.62 -5.33 -30.36
N GLN A 18 8.67 -4.83 -31.01
CA GLN A 18 9.93 -5.59 -31.18
C GLN A 18 10.65 -5.79 -29.84
N ASP A 19 10.73 -4.74 -29.02
CA ASP A 19 11.32 -4.81 -27.68
C ASP A 19 10.52 -5.78 -26.78
N LEU A 20 9.19 -5.73 -26.84
CA LEU A 20 8.30 -6.69 -26.16
C LEU A 20 8.53 -8.12 -26.66
N ALA A 21 8.74 -8.33 -27.96
CA ALA A 21 9.01 -9.67 -28.48
C ALA A 21 10.29 -10.28 -27.89
N VAL A 22 11.31 -9.45 -27.63
CA VAL A 22 12.52 -9.88 -26.91
C VAL A 22 12.20 -10.21 -25.45
N LEU A 23 11.45 -9.34 -24.76
CA LEU A 23 11.08 -9.55 -23.36
C LEU A 23 10.22 -10.81 -23.16
N MET A 24 9.24 -11.04 -24.03
CA MET A 24 8.35 -12.21 -24.00
C MET A 24 9.03 -13.54 -24.37
N SER A 25 10.34 -13.54 -24.63
CA SER A 25 11.10 -14.78 -24.86
C SER A 25 11.53 -15.49 -23.57
N SER A 26 11.39 -14.84 -22.42
CA SER A 26 11.78 -15.37 -21.10
C SER A 26 10.75 -14.97 -20.04
N HIS A 27 10.72 -15.71 -18.93
CA HIS A 27 9.87 -15.39 -17.78
C HIS A 27 10.32 -14.09 -17.10
N GLU A 28 11.63 -13.90 -16.92
CA GLU A 28 12.21 -12.68 -16.34
C GLU A 28 11.93 -11.45 -17.20
N GLY A 29 12.07 -11.58 -18.52
CA GLY A 29 11.72 -10.51 -19.45
C GLY A 29 10.23 -10.19 -19.43
N ALA A 30 9.36 -11.19 -19.26
CA ALA A 30 7.93 -10.97 -19.15
C ALA A 30 7.51 -10.30 -17.84
N LEU A 31 8.13 -10.69 -16.71
CA LEU A 31 7.95 -10.02 -15.44
C LEU A 31 8.39 -8.55 -15.52
N LEU A 32 9.55 -8.29 -16.13
CA LEU A 32 10.03 -6.93 -16.38
C LEU A 32 9.05 -6.12 -17.25
N ALA A 33 8.45 -6.73 -18.27
CA ALA A 33 7.46 -6.04 -19.11
C ALA A 33 6.20 -5.64 -18.32
N LEU A 34 5.76 -6.47 -17.37
CA LEU A 34 4.64 -6.15 -16.47
C LEU A 34 5.02 -5.03 -15.49
N GLN A 35 6.19 -5.11 -14.86
CA GLN A 35 6.70 -4.06 -13.97
C GLN A 35 6.82 -2.71 -14.70
N LEU A 36 7.31 -2.71 -15.94
CA LEU A 36 7.37 -1.49 -16.76
C LEU A 36 5.98 -0.94 -17.10
N LEU A 37 4.97 -1.81 -17.26
CA LEU A 37 3.59 -1.40 -17.48
C LEU A 37 2.97 -0.80 -16.21
N GLU A 38 3.24 -1.40 -15.05
CA GLU A 38 2.72 -0.98 -13.75
C GLU A 38 3.12 0.47 -13.41
N ASN A 39 4.38 0.82 -13.69
CA ASN A 39 4.96 2.15 -13.51
C ASN A 39 4.36 3.25 -14.41
N LEU A 40 3.45 2.92 -15.35
CA LEU A 40 2.80 3.90 -16.21
C LEU A 40 1.48 4.37 -15.60
N PRO A 41 1.03 5.63 -15.82
CA PRO A 41 -0.31 6.05 -15.44
C PRO A 41 -1.40 5.26 -16.21
N ASP A 42 -2.55 5.00 -15.60
CA ASP A 42 -3.65 4.20 -16.17
C ASP A 42 -4.09 4.62 -17.58
N GLU A 43 -4.19 5.93 -17.82
CA GLU A 43 -4.55 6.47 -19.14
C GLU A 43 -3.51 6.08 -20.21
N VAL A 44 -2.24 6.05 -19.81
CA VAL A 44 -1.12 5.65 -20.65
C VAL A 44 -1.12 4.13 -20.84
N LYS A 45 -1.35 3.32 -19.80
CA LYS A 45 -1.49 1.85 -19.90
C LYS A 45 -2.54 1.48 -20.95
N ILE A 46 -3.75 2.04 -20.85
CA ILE A 46 -4.86 1.76 -21.77
C ILE A 46 -4.54 2.25 -23.19
N SER A 47 -3.93 3.43 -23.32
CA SER A 47 -3.53 3.97 -24.62
C SER A 47 -2.48 3.08 -25.29
N LEU A 48 -1.48 2.62 -24.54
CA LEU A 48 -0.41 1.75 -25.01
C LEU A 48 -0.98 0.42 -25.52
N ILE A 49 -1.82 -0.25 -24.73
CA ILE A 49 -2.48 -1.51 -25.10
C ILE A 49 -3.27 -1.35 -26.40
N ASN A 50 -4.07 -0.29 -26.53
CA ASN A 50 -4.86 -0.04 -27.74
C ASN A 50 -4.00 0.25 -28.98
N ASN A 51 -2.85 0.90 -28.82
CA ASN A 51 -1.94 1.16 -29.94
C ASN A 51 -1.17 -0.12 -30.32
N LEU A 52 -0.72 -0.92 -29.34
CA LEU A 52 -0.06 -2.21 -29.57
C LEU A 52 -0.96 -3.21 -30.26
N SER A 53 -2.28 -3.17 -30.03
CA SER A 53 -3.24 -4.03 -30.72
C SER A 53 -3.30 -3.83 -32.23
N MET A 54 -2.65 -2.78 -32.77
CA MET A 54 -2.50 -2.58 -34.22
C MET A 54 -1.34 -3.37 -34.81
N VAL A 55 -0.44 -3.88 -33.97
CA VAL A 55 0.68 -4.73 -34.36
C VAL A 55 0.21 -6.18 -34.26
N HIS A 56 0.06 -6.83 -35.40
CA HIS A 56 -0.41 -8.21 -35.47
C HIS A 56 0.76 -9.20 -35.24
N SER A 57 1.26 -9.27 -34.00
CA SER A 57 2.31 -10.21 -33.57
C SER A 57 1.78 -11.18 -32.50
N GLU A 58 2.35 -12.38 -32.47
CA GLU A 58 2.04 -13.40 -31.47
C GLU A 58 2.55 -13.00 -30.08
N GLU A 59 3.72 -12.36 -30.01
CA GLU A 59 4.33 -11.89 -28.76
C GLU A 59 3.52 -10.78 -28.10
N VAL A 60 2.95 -9.87 -28.90
CA VAL A 60 2.00 -8.86 -28.39
C VAL A 60 0.73 -9.54 -27.86
N ALA A 61 0.27 -10.62 -28.51
CA ALA A 61 -0.85 -11.40 -28.00
C ALA A 61 -0.52 -12.11 -26.68
N LYS A 62 0.69 -12.70 -26.55
CA LYS A 62 1.18 -13.29 -25.29
C LYS A 62 1.21 -12.25 -24.17
N PHE A 63 1.72 -11.06 -24.44
CA PHE A 63 1.74 -9.96 -23.47
C PHE A 63 0.33 -9.56 -23.02
N PHE A 64 -0.64 -9.51 -23.94
CA PHE A 64 -2.04 -9.23 -23.57
C PHE A 64 -2.68 -10.36 -22.75
N THR A 65 -2.31 -11.62 -23.00
CA THR A 65 -2.75 -12.74 -22.15
C THR A 65 -2.21 -12.57 -20.73
N LEU A 66 -0.94 -12.19 -20.56
CA LEU A 66 -0.35 -11.93 -19.24
C LEU A 66 -1.08 -10.80 -18.51
N ILE A 67 -1.26 -9.64 -19.17
CA ILE A 67 -1.98 -8.51 -18.55
C ILE A 67 -3.41 -8.88 -18.17
N ALA A 68 -4.12 -9.65 -19.00
CA ALA A 68 -5.47 -10.07 -18.69
C ALA A 68 -5.53 -11.05 -17.50
N GLY A 69 -4.50 -11.89 -17.33
CA GLY A 69 -4.39 -12.80 -16.21
C GLY A 69 -4.01 -12.12 -14.89
N GLU A 70 -3.10 -11.15 -14.93
CA GLU A 70 -2.64 -10.42 -13.73
C GLU A 70 -3.67 -9.37 -13.26
N TYR A 71 -4.48 -8.81 -14.17
CA TYR A 71 -5.42 -7.73 -13.86
C TYR A 71 -6.87 -8.00 -14.33
N PRO A 72 -7.50 -9.13 -13.97
CA PRO A 72 -8.73 -9.61 -14.59
C PRO A 72 -9.91 -8.62 -14.51
N GLU A 73 -10.00 -7.87 -13.41
CA GLU A 73 -11.11 -6.94 -13.14
C GLU A 73 -10.77 -5.47 -13.39
N GLU A 74 -9.50 -5.16 -13.64
CA GLU A 74 -9.10 -3.78 -13.87
C GLU A 74 -9.37 -3.32 -15.30
N LYS A 75 -9.50 -1.99 -15.48
CA LYS A 75 -9.62 -1.39 -16.82
C LYS A 75 -8.46 -1.78 -17.74
N THR A 76 -7.27 -1.99 -17.18
CA THR A 76 -6.06 -2.43 -17.88
C THR A 76 -6.22 -3.84 -18.44
N GLY A 77 -6.58 -4.83 -17.62
CA GLY A 77 -6.84 -6.20 -18.09
C GLY A 77 -8.03 -6.28 -19.03
N MET A 78 -9.14 -5.58 -18.75
CA MET A 78 -10.28 -5.49 -19.68
C MET A 78 -9.89 -4.87 -21.04
N ALA A 79 -8.93 -3.94 -21.08
CA ALA A 79 -8.40 -3.39 -22.33
C ALA A 79 -7.51 -4.42 -23.06
N ALA A 80 -6.71 -5.19 -22.33
CA ALA A 80 -5.88 -6.26 -22.86
C ALA A 80 -6.75 -7.37 -23.45
N GLU A 81 -7.77 -7.88 -22.75
CA GLU A 81 -8.70 -8.88 -23.26
C GLU A 81 -9.40 -8.44 -24.56
N ARG A 82 -9.91 -7.19 -24.57
CA ARG A 82 -10.55 -6.65 -25.78
C ARG A 82 -9.58 -6.56 -26.94
N SER A 83 -8.30 -6.30 -26.66
CA SER A 83 -7.25 -6.22 -27.67
C SER A 83 -6.83 -7.61 -28.15
N LEU A 84 -6.75 -8.59 -27.25
CA LEU A 84 -6.54 -10.01 -27.54
C LEU A 84 -7.62 -10.53 -28.49
N LYS A 85 -8.90 -10.28 -28.19
CA LYS A 85 -10.03 -10.64 -29.05
C LYS A 85 -9.89 -10.07 -30.47
N LYS A 86 -9.42 -8.82 -30.62
CA LYS A 86 -9.16 -8.21 -31.95
C LYS A 86 -8.05 -8.95 -32.71
N LEU A 87 -6.97 -9.34 -32.02
CA LEU A 87 -5.87 -10.08 -32.63
C LEU A 87 -6.31 -11.48 -33.06
N GLN A 88 -7.13 -12.16 -32.25
CA GLN A 88 -7.76 -13.44 -32.60
C GLN A 88 -8.65 -13.32 -33.85
N PHE A 89 -9.48 -12.27 -33.94
CA PHE A 89 -10.25 -12.00 -35.17
C PHE A 89 -9.39 -11.71 -36.40
N ALA A 90 -8.15 -11.21 -36.20
CA ALA A 90 -7.19 -11.00 -37.27
C ALA A 90 -6.43 -12.28 -37.67
N GLY A 91 -6.74 -13.42 -37.05
CA GLY A 91 -6.15 -14.72 -37.36
C GLY A 91 -4.86 -15.04 -36.59
N ILE A 92 -4.51 -14.25 -35.57
CA ILE A 92 -3.41 -14.60 -34.66
C ILE A 92 -3.91 -15.69 -33.73
N THR A 93 -3.31 -16.86 -33.84
CA THR A 93 -3.63 -17.99 -32.97
C THR A 93 -2.98 -17.69 -31.63
N THR A 94 -3.78 -17.25 -30.67
CA THR A 94 -3.36 -17.27 -29.27
C THR A 94 -3.25 -18.74 -28.90
N VAL A 95 -2.04 -19.29 -28.92
CA VAL A 95 -1.83 -20.55 -28.22
C VAL A 95 -2.19 -20.25 -26.76
N ALA A 96 -3.12 -21.04 -26.21
CA ALA A 96 -3.53 -20.92 -24.82
C ALA A 96 -2.37 -21.21 -23.85
N GLU A 97 -1.25 -21.69 -24.37
CA GLU A 97 0.03 -21.75 -23.70
C GLU A 97 0.67 -20.36 -23.78
N GLY A 98 0.68 -19.64 -22.67
CA GLY A 98 1.46 -18.43 -22.50
C GLY A 98 2.97 -18.72 -22.62
N LEU A 99 3.79 -18.08 -21.81
CA LEU A 99 5.11 -18.66 -21.52
C LEU A 99 4.89 -20.07 -20.95
N ALA A 100 5.73 -21.04 -21.34
CA ALA A 100 5.61 -22.41 -20.85
C ALA A 100 5.70 -22.39 -19.32
N GLN A 101 4.67 -22.90 -18.63
CA GLN A 101 4.63 -22.88 -17.17
C GLN A 101 5.87 -23.56 -16.58
N VAL A 102 6.37 -22.98 -15.48
CA VAL A 102 7.49 -23.56 -14.75
C VAL A 102 6.96 -24.75 -13.95
N ASN A 103 7.40 -25.96 -14.29
CA ASN A 103 6.95 -27.16 -13.59
C ASN A 103 7.51 -27.19 -12.15
N CYS A 104 6.69 -26.70 -11.23
CA CYS A 104 6.97 -26.67 -9.81
C CYS A 104 6.36 -27.89 -9.11
N SER A 105 6.76 -29.11 -9.50
CA SER A 105 6.29 -30.34 -8.83
C SER A 105 7.27 -30.81 -7.76
N GLU A 106 6.77 -31.60 -6.81
CA GLU A 106 7.58 -32.21 -5.74
C GLU A 106 8.76 -33.04 -6.30
N GLN A 107 8.63 -33.61 -7.50
CA GLN A 107 9.70 -34.39 -8.14
C GLN A 107 10.92 -33.55 -8.54
N ASN A 108 10.69 -32.28 -8.89
CA ASN A 108 11.75 -31.35 -9.28
C ASN A 108 12.18 -30.45 -8.11
N PHE A 109 11.52 -30.55 -6.96
CA PHE A 109 11.84 -29.75 -5.79
C PHE A 109 13.22 -30.11 -5.25
N ALA A 110 14.10 -29.13 -5.18
CA ALA A 110 15.43 -29.30 -4.62
C ALA A 110 15.43 -28.97 -3.14
N LYS A 111 14.95 -27.78 -2.78
CA LYS A 111 14.97 -27.25 -1.41
C LYS A 111 14.12 -26.00 -1.27
N ALA A 112 13.62 -25.73 -0.07
CA ALA A 112 13.05 -24.45 0.32
C ALA A 112 13.69 -23.93 1.63
N LEU A 113 13.82 -22.62 1.73
CA LEU A 113 14.45 -21.89 2.83
C LEU A 113 13.51 -20.75 3.25
N VAL A 114 13.20 -20.64 4.53
CA VAL A 114 12.31 -19.61 5.07
C VAL A 114 12.96 -18.84 6.21
N SER A 115 12.77 -17.53 6.26
CA SER A 115 13.26 -16.71 7.38
C SER A 115 12.49 -17.03 8.66
N LYS A 116 13.16 -16.90 9.81
CA LYS A 116 12.55 -17.10 11.14
C LYS A 116 11.97 -15.79 11.65
N THR A 117 11.01 -15.24 10.93
CA THR A 117 10.43 -13.92 11.22
C THR A 117 8.92 -13.94 11.32
N ARG A 118 8.29 -15.13 11.38
CA ARG A 118 6.83 -15.26 11.34
C ARG A 118 6.12 -14.51 12.46
N LEU A 119 6.75 -14.32 13.63
CA LEU A 119 6.20 -13.49 14.73
C LEU A 119 6.13 -12.00 14.40
N LYS A 120 6.94 -11.51 13.46
CA LYS A 120 6.84 -10.14 12.92
C LYS A 120 5.71 -10.00 11.90
N GLY A 121 4.97 -11.09 11.64
CA GLY A 121 3.87 -11.15 10.68
C GLY A 121 4.32 -11.22 9.21
N ALA A 122 5.58 -11.56 8.93
CA ALA A 122 6.06 -11.81 7.58
C ALA A 122 7.22 -12.81 7.53
N VAL A 123 7.38 -13.51 6.42
CA VAL A 123 8.55 -14.37 6.14
C VAL A 123 9.06 -14.17 4.71
N SER A 124 10.37 -14.23 4.53
CA SER A 124 10.99 -14.40 3.22
C SER A 124 11.13 -15.89 2.94
N LEU A 125 10.65 -16.33 1.78
CA LEU A 125 10.67 -17.72 1.35
C LEU A 125 11.43 -17.84 0.03
N VAL A 126 12.45 -18.69 0.00
CA VAL A 126 13.18 -19.06 -1.20
C VAL A 126 12.91 -20.51 -1.52
N SER A 127 12.45 -20.81 -2.73
CA SER A 127 12.29 -22.18 -3.21
C SER A 127 13.10 -22.42 -4.48
N LEU A 128 13.68 -23.62 -4.55
CA LEU A 128 14.60 -24.04 -5.59
C LEU A 128 14.06 -25.30 -6.24
N PHE A 129 13.96 -25.27 -7.57
CA PHE A 129 13.55 -26.40 -8.39
C PHE A 129 14.66 -26.72 -9.38
N HIS A 130 14.92 -28.00 -9.62
CA HIS A 130 15.82 -28.42 -10.68
C HIS A 130 15.26 -28.02 -12.04
N ASN A 131 16.10 -27.35 -12.84
CA ASN A 131 15.71 -26.99 -14.19
C ASN A 131 15.62 -28.24 -15.08
N GLN A 132 14.52 -28.37 -15.83
CA GLN A 132 14.26 -29.54 -16.67
C GLN A 132 15.25 -29.69 -17.84
N ASP A 133 15.66 -28.56 -18.41
CA ASP A 133 16.55 -28.52 -19.57
C ASP A 133 18.02 -28.69 -19.14
N GLN A 134 18.36 -28.21 -17.93
CA GLN A 134 19.70 -28.25 -17.35
C GLN A 134 19.66 -28.68 -15.88
N PRO A 135 19.66 -30.00 -15.58
CA PRO A 135 19.46 -30.52 -14.22
C PRO A 135 20.49 -30.07 -13.16
N GLU A 136 21.66 -29.63 -13.60
CA GLU A 136 22.75 -29.09 -12.75
C GLU A 136 22.49 -27.63 -12.32
N THR A 137 21.41 -27.02 -12.82
CA THR A 137 21.02 -25.64 -12.51
C THR A 137 19.64 -25.62 -11.84
N PHE A 138 19.36 -24.50 -11.16
CA PHE A 138 18.15 -24.29 -10.39
C PHE A 138 17.36 -23.11 -10.91
N ASP A 139 16.04 -23.26 -10.94
CA ASP A 139 15.11 -22.16 -11.02
C ASP A 139 14.73 -21.76 -9.59
N MET A 140 14.93 -20.48 -9.26
CA MET A 140 14.73 -19.91 -7.93
C MET A 140 13.52 -18.99 -7.92
N PHE A 141 12.67 -19.21 -6.92
CA PHE A 141 11.53 -18.38 -6.60
C PHE A 141 11.79 -17.75 -5.24
N PHE A 142 11.67 -16.43 -5.16
CA PHE A 142 11.77 -15.68 -3.93
C PHE A 142 10.43 -15.00 -3.67
N PHE A 143 9.90 -15.17 -2.47
CA PHE A 143 8.68 -14.54 -2.00
C PHE A 143 8.95 -13.75 -0.73
N THR A 144 8.30 -12.59 -0.60
CA THR A 144 8.02 -12.00 0.71
C THR A 144 6.55 -12.24 1.01
N LEU A 145 6.29 -13.09 1.99
CA LEU A 145 4.97 -13.50 2.44
C LEU A 145 4.59 -12.71 3.69
N SER A 146 3.49 -11.98 3.64
CA SER A 146 2.93 -11.19 4.72
C SER A 146 1.65 -11.86 5.22
N PHE A 147 1.47 -11.89 6.54
CA PHE A 147 0.32 -12.49 7.22
C PHE A 147 -0.50 -11.36 7.84
N GLY A 148 -1.21 -10.66 6.96
CA GLY A 148 -1.97 -9.44 7.19
C GLY A 148 -2.47 -8.93 5.84
N GLU A 149 -2.79 -7.64 5.71
CA GLU A 149 -3.52 -7.09 4.54
C GLU A 149 -2.89 -7.36 3.16
N THR A 150 -1.56 -7.55 3.11
CA THR A 150 -0.80 -7.60 1.85
C THR A 150 -0.51 -8.99 1.30
N GLY A 151 -0.74 -10.06 2.06
CA GLY A 151 -0.55 -11.44 1.60
C GLY A 151 0.81 -11.73 0.92
N ILE A 152 0.80 -12.30 -0.29
CA ILE A 152 1.99 -12.40 -1.15
C ILE A 152 2.40 -10.99 -1.60
N ARG A 153 3.32 -10.39 -0.84
CA ARG A 153 3.72 -8.99 -1.00
C ARG A 153 4.71 -8.77 -2.13
N GLU A 154 5.70 -9.65 -2.25
CA GLU A 154 6.75 -9.54 -3.27
C GLU A 154 7.05 -10.90 -3.88
N PHE A 155 7.39 -10.89 -5.17
CA PHE A 155 7.82 -12.07 -5.89
C PHE A 155 9.00 -11.72 -6.82
N PHE A 156 10.00 -12.60 -6.81
CA PHE A 156 11.14 -12.54 -7.72
C PHE A 156 11.46 -13.94 -8.24
N TYR A 157 11.85 -14.00 -9.52
CA TYR A 157 12.16 -15.25 -10.21
C TYR A 157 13.47 -15.14 -10.97
N ALA A 158 14.31 -16.17 -10.86
CA ALA A 158 15.56 -16.29 -11.59
C ALA A 158 15.79 -17.72 -12.07
N ARG A 159 16.22 -17.89 -13.33
CA ARG A 159 16.47 -19.20 -13.93
C ARG A 159 17.94 -19.55 -14.05
N GLU A 160 18.16 -20.85 -14.25
CA GLU A 160 19.47 -21.42 -14.64
C GLU A 160 20.60 -21.03 -13.67
N LEU A 161 20.28 -20.91 -12.39
CA LEU A 161 21.26 -20.59 -11.36
C LEU A 161 22.13 -21.80 -11.05
N THR A 162 23.44 -21.59 -11.01
CA THR A 162 24.39 -22.59 -10.50
C THR A 162 24.32 -22.65 -8.97
N GLY A 163 24.73 -23.79 -8.40
CA GLY A 163 24.77 -23.95 -6.93
C GLY A 163 25.62 -22.88 -6.22
N ASP A 164 26.67 -22.37 -6.85
CA ASP A 164 27.49 -21.28 -6.29
C ASP A 164 26.75 -19.94 -6.28
N GLN A 165 25.95 -19.65 -7.31
CA GLN A 165 25.12 -18.43 -7.36
C GLN A 165 24.02 -18.46 -6.31
N VAL A 166 23.39 -19.62 -6.11
CA VAL A 166 22.37 -19.80 -5.06
C VAL A 166 22.96 -19.51 -3.67
N ARG A 167 24.16 -20.04 -3.36
CA ARG A 167 24.83 -19.79 -2.07
C ARG A 167 25.22 -18.33 -1.84
N LEU A 168 25.43 -17.55 -2.91
CA LEU A 168 25.71 -16.11 -2.80
C LEU A 168 24.44 -15.29 -2.55
N LEU A 169 23.28 -15.80 -2.98
CA LEU A 169 21.99 -15.12 -2.87
C LEU A 169 21.28 -15.45 -1.56
N VAL A 170 21.57 -16.59 -0.95
CA VAL A 170 20.92 -17.04 0.29
C VAL A 170 21.94 -17.15 1.42
N ASP A 171 21.75 -16.37 2.48
CA ASP A 171 22.54 -16.47 3.70
C ASP A 171 22.10 -17.70 4.51
N ASP A 172 22.92 -18.76 4.50
CA ASP A 172 22.62 -20.03 5.18
C ASP A 172 22.36 -19.86 6.70
N GLY A 173 22.78 -18.76 7.33
CA GLY A 173 22.60 -18.53 8.77
C GLY A 173 21.23 -17.99 9.19
N ALA A 174 20.51 -17.33 8.29
CA ALA A 174 19.27 -16.60 8.61
C ALA A 174 17.98 -17.38 8.26
N TYR A 175 18.11 -18.47 7.51
CA TYR A 175 16.98 -19.24 6.99
C TYR A 175 16.92 -20.66 7.55
N LEU A 176 15.71 -21.17 7.69
CA LEU A 176 15.41 -22.55 8.04
C LEU A 176 15.00 -23.32 6.78
N GLU A 177 15.56 -24.52 6.61
CA GLU A 177 15.11 -25.44 5.56
C GLU A 177 13.73 -26.04 5.89
N VAL A 178 12.81 -26.00 4.93
CA VAL A 178 11.45 -26.50 5.07
C VAL A 178 11.10 -27.49 3.95
N SER A 179 10.14 -28.38 4.24
CA SER A 179 9.64 -29.34 3.26
C SER A 179 8.84 -28.64 2.15
N TYR A 180 8.69 -29.33 1.02
CA TYR A 180 7.84 -28.90 -0.09
C TYR A 180 6.42 -28.55 0.37
N GLN A 181 5.80 -29.42 1.15
CA GLN A 181 4.45 -29.21 1.66
C GLN A 181 4.34 -27.99 2.59
N ARG A 182 5.34 -27.76 3.44
CA ARG A 182 5.35 -26.58 4.33
C ARG A 182 5.55 -25.29 3.55
N MET A 183 6.38 -25.32 2.50
CA MET A 183 6.52 -24.20 1.56
C MET A 183 5.18 -23.88 0.89
N LEU A 184 4.46 -24.88 0.37
CA LEU A 184 3.13 -24.68 -0.22
C LEU A 184 2.13 -24.09 0.79
N ALA A 185 2.10 -24.60 2.02
CA ALA A 185 1.20 -24.10 3.06
C ALA A 185 1.45 -22.62 3.39
N LEU A 186 2.72 -22.19 3.51
CA LEU A 186 3.05 -20.78 3.75
C LEU A 186 2.57 -19.88 2.61
N ILE A 187 2.78 -20.29 1.36
CA ILE A 187 2.32 -19.55 0.18
C ILE A 187 0.79 -19.46 0.17
N ASN A 188 0.09 -20.56 0.48
CA ASN A 188 -1.37 -20.58 0.52
C ASN A 188 -1.93 -19.67 1.61
N ILE A 189 -1.39 -19.72 2.83
CA ILE A 189 -1.85 -18.85 3.93
C ILE A 189 -1.69 -17.38 3.53
N ALA A 190 -0.54 -17.00 2.95
CA ALA A 190 -0.33 -15.62 2.49
C ALA A 190 -1.28 -15.23 1.34
N TYR A 191 -1.59 -16.16 0.43
CA TYR A 191 -2.54 -15.92 -0.64
C TYR A 191 -3.99 -15.80 -0.12
N GLU A 192 -4.38 -16.60 0.88
CA GLU A 192 -5.68 -16.47 1.57
C GLU A 192 -5.83 -15.06 2.13
N HIS A 193 -4.78 -14.50 2.74
CA HIS A 193 -4.80 -13.10 3.17
C HIS A 193 -5.01 -12.10 2.02
N ASN A 194 -4.42 -12.31 0.83
CA ASN A 194 -4.75 -11.45 -0.33
C ASN A 194 -6.24 -11.50 -0.67
N LEU A 195 -6.85 -12.70 -0.61
CA LEU A 195 -8.27 -12.88 -0.91
C LEU A 195 -9.17 -12.24 0.16
N ASP A 196 -8.85 -12.42 1.44
CA ASP A 196 -9.63 -11.90 2.56
C ASP A 196 -9.64 -10.37 2.59
N TYR A 197 -8.52 -9.73 2.22
CA TYR A 197 -8.39 -8.28 2.17
C TYR A 197 -8.64 -7.66 0.78
N GLU A 198 -9.04 -8.46 -0.21
CA GLU A 198 -9.25 -8.04 -1.60
C GLU A 198 -8.02 -7.30 -2.20
N THR A 199 -6.81 -7.69 -1.79
CA THR A 199 -5.55 -7.15 -2.32
C THR A 199 -4.99 -7.99 -3.46
N LEU A 200 -4.29 -7.34 -4.40
CA LEU A 200 -3.62 -8.05 -5.48
C LEU A 200 -2.34 -8.71 -4.94
N PRO A 201 -2.10 -10.00 -5.25
CA PRO A 201 -0.81 -10.62 -4.97
C PRO A 201 0.27 -9.99 -5.86
N ALA A 202 1.53 -10.17 -5.46
CA ALA A 202 2.70 -9.68 -6.21
C ALA A 202 2.66 -10.07 -7.71
N LEU A 203 3.20 -9.23 -8.57
CA LEU A 203 3.25 -9.54 -10.01
C LEU A 203 3.97 -10.85 -10.31
N GLY A 204 3.50 -11.56 -11.33
CA GLY A 204 4.08 -12.82 -11.78
C GLY A 204 3.26 -14.04 -11.42
N HIS A 205 1.97 -13.87 -11.13
CA HIS A 205 1.02 -14.95 -10.87
C HIS A 205 1.08 -16.03 -11.96
N PHE A 206 1.27 -15.66 -13.23
CA PHE A 206 1.46 -16.64 -14.32
C PHE A 206 2.66 -17.60 -14.16
N ILE A 207 3.64 -17.27 -13.31
CA ILE A 207 4.84 -18.08 -13.03
C ILE A 207 4.58 -19.02 -11.85
N TYR A 208 3.96 -18.51 -10.78
CA TYR A 208 3.77 -19.28 -9.53
C TYR A 208 2.33 -19.81 -9.33
N SER A 209 1.43 -19.65 -10.30
CA SER A 209 0.06 -20.17 -10.25
C SER A 209 0.02 -21.68 -9.96
N ASP A 210 0.97 -22.43 -10.52
CA ASP A 210 1.06 -23.87 -10.32
C ASP A 210 1.33 -24.25 -8.86
N LEU A 211 2.03 -23.40 -8.10
CA LEU A 211 2.24 -23.59 -6.67
C LEU A 211 0.94 -23.34 -5.89
N LEU A 212 0.16 -22.33 -6.27
CA LEU A 212 -1.14 -22.02 -5.65
C LEU A 212 -2.17 -23.13 -5.89
N ASP A 213 -2.26 -23.63 -7.12
CA ASP A 213 -3.17 -24.72 -7.49
C ASP A 213 -2.87 -26.01 -6.71
N GLN A 214 -1.57 -26.32 -6.53
CA GLN A 214 -1.12 -27.48 -5.76
C GLN A 214 -1.38 -27.30 -4.27
N ALA A 215 -1.10 -26.12 -3.71
CA ALA A 215 -1.35 -25.87 -2.29
C ALA A 215 -2.84 -26.06 -1.95
N THR A 216 -3.74 -25.49 -2.75
CA THR A 216 -5.20 -25.65 -2.58
C THR A 216 -5.66 -27.12 -2.56
N THR A 217 -4.94 -28.01 -3.24
CA THR A 217 -5.33 -29.43 -3.39
C THR A 217 -4.72 -30.33 -2.32
N GLU A 218 -3.53 -30.00 -1.80
CA GLU A 218 -2.70 -30.90 -1.02
C GLU A 218 -2.53 -30.52 0.45
N THR A 219 -2.76 -29.26 0.86
CA THR A 219 -2.48 -28.83 2.23
C THR A 219 -3.70 -28.92 3.14
N GLN A 220 -3.66 -29.86 4.09
CA GLN A 220 -4.40 -29.70 5.34
C GLN A 220 -3.48 -28.95 6.31
N ASP A 221 -3.67 -27.62 6.43
CA ASP A 221 -2.79 -26.73 7.21
C ASP A 221 -2.59 -27.14 8.67
N LYS A 222 -3.51 -27.93 9.23
CA LYS A 222 -3.53 -28.31 10.65
C LYS A 222 -2.42 -29.26 11.08
N ASP A 223 -1.68 -29.87 10.15
CA ASP A 223 -0.66 -30.88 10.46
C ASP A 223 0.78 -30.33 10.46
N PHE A 224 1.01 -29.06 10.09
CA PHE A 224 2.36 -28.51 10.00
C PHE A 224 2.77 -27.71 11.23
N ASP A 225 3.86 -28.16 11.85
CA ASP A 225 4.52 -27.44 12.93
C ASP A 225 5.25 -26.19 12.42
N PHE A 226 4.62 -25.02 12.50
CA PHE A 226 5.22 -23.73 12.14
C PHE A 226 6.01 -23.06 13.28
N TYR A 227 6.09 -23.68 14.46
CA TYR A 227 6.86 -23.12 15.59
C TYR A 227 8.33 -22.76 15.22
N PRO A 228 9.05 -23.56 14.42
CA PRO A 228 10.44 -23.26 14.04
C PRO A 228 10.62 -22.01 13.17
N VAL A 229 9.57 -21.49 12.53
CA VAL A 229 9.65 -20.29 11.67
C VAL A 229 9.30 -18.99 12.39
N LEU A 230 8.90 -19.07 13.67
CA LEU A 230 8.45 -17.96 14.49
C LEU A 230 9.54 -16.91 14.73
N ALA A 231 10.58 -17.28 15.47
CA ALA A 231 11.79 -16.49 15.74
C ALA A 231 12.83 -17.39 16.43
N ASP A 232 14.07 -16.90 16.52
CA ASP A 232 15.09 -17.52 17.37
C ASP A 232 14.93 -17.07 18.84
N ASN A 233 15.16 -17.98 19.79
CA ASN A 233 15.15 -17.71 21.24
C ASN A 233 13.88 -17.01 21.76
N ILE A 234 12.70 -17.52 21.38
CA ILE A 234 11.40 -16.97 21.77
C ILE A 234 11.30 -16.91 23.30
N THR A 235 10.94 -15.75 23.83
CA THR A 235 10.58 -15.57 25.24
C THR A 235 9.05 -15.48 25.38
N PRO A 236 8.47 -15.74 26.57
CA PRO A 236 7.03 -15.56 26.79
C PRO A 236 6.55 -14.16 26.41
N GLN A 237 7.33 -13.13 26.76
CA GLN A 237 7.09 -11.73 26.41
C GLN A 237 7.05 -11.51 24.89
N MET A 238 8.06 -12.00 24.16
CA MET A 238 8.08 -11.88 22.69
C MET A 238 6.89 -12.58 22.04
N LEU A 239 6.51 -13.75 22.58
CA LEU A 239 5.37 -14.49 22.05
C LEU A 239 4.05 -13.74 22.30
N VAL A 240 3.84 -13.20 23.50
CA VAL A 240 2.66 -12.39 23.83
C VAL A 240 2.57 -11.13 22.95
N ASN A 241 3.68 -10.42 22.77
CA ASN A 241 3.70 -9.25 21.89
C ASN A 241 3.43 -9.64 20.42
N GLY A 242 3.96 -10.78 19.96
CA GLY A 242 3.65 -11.35 18.65
C GLY A 242 2.19 -11.75 18.50
N ILE A 243 1.55 -12.30 19.55
CA ILE A 243 0.10 -12.58 19.59
C ILE A 243 -0.70 -11.29 19.43
N CYS A 244 -0.35 -10.22 20.14
CA CYS A 244 -1.02 -8.92 19.99
C CYS A 244 -0.87 -8.37 18.55
N LEU A 245 0.33 -8.48 17.97
CA LEU A 245 0.55 -8.09 16.57
C LEU A 245 -0.28 -8.93 15.60
N ALA A 246 -0.39 -10.25 15.84
CA ALA A 246 -1.21 -11.16 15.05
C ALA A 246 -2.70 -10.77 15.11
N VAL A 247 -3.22 -10.47 16.32
CA VAL A 247 -4.59 -9.99 16.52
C VAL A 247 -4.83 -8.68 15.76
N ARG A 248 -3.90 -7.73 15.82
CA ARG A 248 -3.99 -6.46 15.06
C ARG A 248 -4.10 -6.71 13.55
N ARG A 249 -3.41 -7.72 13.04
CA ARG A 249 -3.36 -8.09 11.60
C ARG A 249 -4.37 -9.17 11.21
N GLU A 250 -5.26 -9.54 12.12
CA GLU A 250 -6.25 -10.61 11.96
C GLU A 250 -5.63 -11.95 11.51
N ASP A 251 -4.38 -12.19 11.90
CA ASP A 251 -3.62 -13.40 11.61
C ASP A 251 -3.97 -14.50 12.63
N TYR A 252 -5.23 -14.95 12.56
CA TYR A 252 -5.76 -15.99 13.44
C TYR A 252 -5.07 -17.34 13.23
N ARG A 253 -4.51 -17.58 12.05
CA ARG A 253 -3.76 -18.81 11.73
C ARG A 253 -2.54 -18.98 12.63
N LEU A 254 -1.82 -17.89 12.92
CA LEU A 254 -0.72 -17.93 13.88
C LEU A 254 -1.21 -18.34 15.28
N LEU A 255 -2.39 -17.90 15.70
CA LEU A 255 -2.96 -18.25 17.00
C LEU A 255 -3.37 -19.72 17.05
N GLU A 256 -3.94 -20.26 15.97
CA GLU A 256 -4.21 -21.70 15.83
C GLU A 256 -2.92 -22.53 15.96
N VAL A 257 -1.82 -22.09 15.33
CA VAL A 257 -0.50 -22.76 15.42
C VAL A 257 0.03 -22.78 16.85
N LEU A 258 -0.23 -21.73 17.63
CA LEU A 258 0.26 -21.61 18.99
C LEU A 258 -0.58 -22.40 19.99
N ALA A 259 -1.81 -22.77 19.65
CA ALA A 259 -2.74 -23.49 20.52
C ALA A 259 -2.55 -25.01 20.48
N ASP A 260 -2.77 -25.70 21.61
CA ASP A 260 -2.61 -27.16 21.73
C ASP A 260 -3.67 -27.94 20.93
N ASP A 261 -4.88 -27.40 20.82
CA ASP A 261 -6.03 -28.00 20.11
C ASP A 261 -6.38 -27.28 18.80
N GLY A 262 -5.58 -26.28 18.41
CA GLY A 262 -5.80 -25.45 17.24
C GLY A 262 -7.02 -24.53 17.35
N GLN A 263 -7.57 -24.31 18.56
CA GLN A 263 -8.65 -23.35 18.78
C GLN A 263 -8.29 -22.39 19.90
N VAL A 264 -8.44 -21.10 19.64
CA VAL A 264 -8.30 -20.05 20.65
C VAL A 264 -9.58 -19.24 20.65
N ASP A 265 -10.31 -19.27 21.76
CA ASP A 265 -11.39 -18.33 21.98
C ASP A 265 -10.77 -16.95 22.22
N LEU A 266 -10.84 -16.10 21.21
CA LEU A 266 -10.40 -14.71 21.29
C LEU A 266 -11.54 -13.83 21.81
N PRO A 267 -11.30 -12.98 22.82
CA PRO A 267 -12.25 -11.94 23.18
C PRO A 267 -12.49 -11.00 21.99
N GLU A 268 -13.70 -10.44 21.89
CA GLU A 268 -14.02 -9.47 20.84
C GLU A 268 -13.12 -8.23 20.99
N THR A 269 -12.45 -7.84 19.91
CA THR A 269 -11.66 -6.61 19.86
C THR A 269 -11.95 -5.85 18.58
N GLY A 270 -12.14 -4.53 18.72
CA GLY A 270 -12.01 -3.61 17.59
C GLY A 270 -10.56 -3.49 17.10
N LEU A 271 -10.26 -2.42 16.36
CA LEU A 271 -8.93 -2.17 15.83
C LEU A 271 -7.92 -1.96 16.97
N LEU A 272 -6.99 -2.89 17.14
CA LEU A 272 -6.01 -2.85 18.24
C LEU A 272 -4.93 -1.80 17.97
N LEU A 273 -4.99 -0.63 18.60
CA LEU A 273 -4.05 0.48 18.41
C LEU A 273 -2.73 0.31 19.18
N SER A 274 -2.79 -0.25 20.38
CA SER A 274 -1.63 -0.37 21.27
C SER A 274 -1.72 -1.57 22.19
N SER A 275 -0.56 -2.12 22.57
CA SER A 275 -0.44 -3.20 23.55
C SER A 275 0.78 -3.02 24.45
N LYS A 276 0.61 -3.38 25.73
CA LYS A 276 1.68 -3.30 26.73
C LYS A 276 1.51 -4.37 27.79
N ILE A 277 2.57 -5.12 28.07
CA ILE A 277 2.58 -6.07 29.18
C ILE A 277 2.64 -5.32 30.52
N ILE A 278 1.71 -5.63 31.42
CA ILE A 278 1.57 -5.04 32.75
C ILE A 278 2.28 -5.91 33.78
N THR A 279 1.96 -7.21 33.81
CA THR A 279 2.53 -8.16 34.77
C THR A 279 2.78 -9.51 34.12
N GLU A 280 3.83 -10.18 34.59
CA GLU A 280 4.19 -11.53 34.19
C GLU A 280 4.35 -12.38 35.45
N LYS A 281 3.60 -13.48 35.53
CA LYS A 281 3.63 -14.41 36.66
C LYS A 281 3.82 -15.83 36.13
N ARG A 282 4.71 -16.60 36.75
CA ARG A 282 4.91 -18.01 36.45
C ARG A 282 4.45 -18.86 37.64
N GLU A 283 3.44 -19.70 37.42
CA GLU A 283 2.87 -20.60 38.43
C GLU A 283 2.86 -22.03 37.89
N HIS A 284 3.59 -22.96 38.53
CA HIS A 284 3.58 -24.39 38.18
C HIS A 284 3.87 -24.73 36.70
N GLY A 285 4.66 -23.91 36.00
CA GLY A 285 4.97 -24.11 34.57
C GLY A 285 4.04 -23.38 33.61
N LEU A 286 2.96 -22.79 34.12
CA LEU A 286 2.06 -21.90 33.40
C LEU A 286 2.49 -20.44 33.60
N TRP A 287 2.67 -19.73 32.49
CA TRP A 287 2.86 -18.29 32.47
C TRP A 287 1.48 -17.63 32.35
N LYS A 288 1.21 -16.64 33.19
CA LYS A 288 0.04 -15.77 33.12
C LYS A 288 0.55 -14.35 32.93
N ILE A 289 0.26 -13.78 31.78
CA ILE A 289 0.77 -12.49 31.36
C ILE A 289 -0.41 -11.55 31.17
N GLU A 290 -0.49 -10.54 32.02
CA GLU A 290 -1.51 -9.51 31.92
C GLU A 290 -1.03 -8.43 30.94
N VAL A 291 -1.86 -8.13 29.94
CA VAL A 291 -1.59 -7.17 28.88
C VAL A 291 -2.68 -6.11 28.88
N GLU A 292 -2.26 -4.85 28.87
CA GLU A 292 -3.13 -3.71 28.59
C GLU A 292 -3.20 -3.52 27.08
N LEU A 293 -4.40 -3.39 26.55
CA LEU A 293 -4.65 -3.11 25.14
C LEU A 293 -5.45 -1.82 25.02
N ILE A 294 -5.23 -1.10 23.92
CA ILE A 294 -6.06 0.02 23.52
C ILE A 294 -6.67 -0.34 22.18
N SER A 295 -8.00 -0.43 22.12
CA SER A 295 -8.73 -0.72 20.90
C SER A 295 -9.65 0.44 20.52
N GLU A 296 -9.86 0.59 19.21
CA GLU A 296 -10.86 1.48 18.66
C GLU A 296 -12.07 0.67 18.16
N GLU A 297 -13.26 1.08 18.60
CA GLU A 297 -14.53 0.54 18.15
C GLU A 297 -15.43 1.68 17.66
N GLU A 298 -16.55 1.36 16.98
CA GLU A 298 -17.50 2.36 16.43
C GLU A 298 -17.95 3.44 17.43
N LYS A 299 -17.87 3.17 18.74
CA LYS A 299 -18.35 4.05 19.81
C LYS A 299 -17.25 4.80 20.56
N GLY A 300 -15.98 4.60 20.19
CA GLY A 300 -14.83 5.26 20.81
C GLY A 300 -13.70 4.29 21.18
N LEU A 301 -12.78 4.79 22.00
CA LEU A 301 -11.62 4.04 22.46
C LEU A 301 -11.96 3.23 23.71
N ASN A 302 -11.43 2.01 23.79
CA ASN A 302 -11.51 1.16 24.97
C ASN A 302 -10.10 0.79 25.44
N ARG A 303 -9.91 0.78 26.76
CA ARG A 303 -8.81 0.10 27.43
C ARG A 303 -9.28 -1.28 27.82
N LEU A 304 -8.60 -2.30 27.33
CA LEU A 304 -8.85 -3.70 27.67
C LEU A 304 -7.71 -4.22 28.53
N THR A 305 -8.02 -5.16 29.42
CA THR A 305 -7.00 -5.95 30.09
C THR A 305 -7.23 -7.42 29.78
N TRP A 306 -6.25 -8.04 29.14
CA TRP A 306 -6.24 -9.46 28.85
C TRP A 306 -5.25 -10.19 29.74
N GLU A 307 -5.60 -11.42 30.13
CA GLU A 307 -4.66 -12.38 30.69
C GLU A 307 -4.39 -13.46 29.64
N ILE A 308 -3.17 -13.50 29.12
CA ILE A 308 -2.71 -14.50 28.17
C ILE A 308 -1.98 -15.60 28.94
N GLN A 309 -2.37 -16.85 28.70
CA GLN A 309 -1.87 -18.02 29.40
C GLN A 309 -1.00 -18.86 28.46
N LEU A 310 0.26 -19.08 28.83
CA LEU A 310 1.21 -19.88 28.05
C LEU A 310 1.75 -21.05 28.89
N GLU A 311 1.72 -22.27 28.36
CA GLU A 311 2.33 -23.45 28.98
C GLU A 311 3.65 -23.79 28.30
N GLU A 312 4.71 -24.01 29.09
CA GLU A 312 6.01 -24.40 28.56
C GLU A 312 6.08 -25.94 28.42
N LYS A 313 6.11 -26.45 27.17
CA LYS A 313 6.27 -27.87 26.84
C LYS A 313 7.33 -28.07 25.76
N ASP A 314 8.24 -29.02 25.95
CA ASP A 314 9.23 -29.43 24.94
C ASP A 314 9.99 -28.25 24.28
N ASP A 315 10.45 -27.31 25.11
CA ASP A 315 11.14 -26.06 24.70
C ASP A 315 10.28 -25.11 23.84
N ARG A 316 8.95 -25.19 23.98
CA ARG A 316 7.97 -24.33 23.32
C ARG A 316 7.01 -23.73 24.32
N PHE A 317 6.46 -22.58 23.95
CA PHE A 317 5.33 -21.96 24.64
C PHE A 317 4.07 -22.20 23.84
N ILE A 318 3.11 -22.87 24.47
CA ILE A 318 1.81 -23.19 23.90
C ILE A 318 0.78 -22.25 24.49
N LEU A 319 -0.02 -21.61 23.64
CA LEU A 319 -1.14 -20.76 24.03
C LEU A 319 -2.28 -21.63 24.55
N THR A 320 -2.59 -21.51 25.85
CA THR A 320 -3.65 -22.30 26.50
C THR A 320 -4.94 -21.51 26.71
N GLY A 321 -4.90 -20.19 26.57
CA GLY A 321 -6.09 -19.36 26.68
C GLY A 321 -5.80 -17.87 26.72
N ILE A 322 -6.81 -17.09 26.33
CA ILE A 322 -6.84 -15.63 26.43
C ILE A 322 -8.14 -15.28 27.18
N GLU A 323 -8.02 -14.60 28.31
CA GLU A 323 -9.18 -14.19 29.13
C GLU A 323 -9.25 -12.68 29.25
N GLU A 324 -10.39 -12.10 28.92
CA GLU A 324 -10.67 -10.69 29.19
C GLU A 324 -10.97 -10.49 30.69
N LYS A 325 -10.17 -9.63 31.34
CA LYS A 325 -10.32 -9.30 32.76
C LYS A 325 -11.08 -7.99 32.97
N ALA A 326 -10.93 -7.03 32.06
CA ALA A 326 -11.55 -5.71 32.18
C ALA A 326 -11.71 -5.03 30.82
N ILE A 327 -12.78 -4.22 30.71
CA ILE A 327 -13.01 -3.23 29.65
C ILE A 327 -13.35 -1.90 30.33
N GLU A 328 -12.62 -0.85 29.96
CA GLU A 328 -12.85 0.51 30.44
C GLU A 328 -12.91 1.46 29.23
N PRO A 329 -14.00 2.21 29.02
CA PRO A 329 -14.03 3.21 27.95
C PRO A 329 -13.02 4.31 28.24
N LEU A 330 -12.26 4.70 27.23
CA LEU A 330 -11.31 5.81 27.26
C LEU A 330 -11.89 7.04 26.58
N ASP A 331 -11.55 8.19 27.14
CA ASP A 331 -11.77 9.48 26.50
C ASP A 331 -10.66 9.73 25.48
N TRP A 332 -11.00 10.33 24.34
CA TRP A 332 -10.06 10.73 23.30
C TRP A 332 -8.95 11.65 23.82
N SER A 333 -9.20 12.42 24.88
CA SER A 333 -8.19 13.23 25.56
C SER A 333 -6.98 12.43 26.04
N TRP A 334 -7.13 11.14 26.37
CA TRP A 334 -5.99 10.26 26.69
C TRP A 334 -5.06 10.09 25.49
N LEU A 335 -5.61 9.93 24.29
CA LEU A 335 -4.84 9.79 23.07
C LEU A 335 -4.13 11.11 22.75
N GLU A 336 -4.80 12.25 22.93
CA GLU A 336 -4.19 13.57 22.77
C GLU A 336 -3.00 13.75 23.71
N GLU A 337 -3.13 13.41 25.00
CA GLU A 337 -2.05 13.50 25.98
C GLU A 337 -0.88 12.55 25.65
N THR A 338 -1.17 11.33 25.20
CA THR A 338 -0.16 10.32 24.85
C THR A 338 0.61 10.71 23.58
N LEU A 339 -0.04 11.41 22.64
CA LEU A 339 0.57 11.86 21.38
C LEU A 339 1.11 13.30 21.44
N ALA A 340 0.84 14.06 22.51
CA ALA A 340 1.19 15.47 22.61
C ALA A 340 2.70 15.72 22.80
N ASP A 341 3.47 14.71 23.23
CA ASP A 341 4.90 14.85 23.51
C ASP A 341 5.77 14.48 22.28
N ASN A 342 6.49 15.48 21.76
CA ASN A 342 7.63 15.35 20.84
C ASN A 342 7.36 14.85 19.40
N ASN A 343 6.23 15.22 18.78
CA ASN A 343 6.09 15.04 17.34
C ASN A 343 7.05 15.98 16.59
N LEU A 344 8.12 15.41 16.07
CA LEU A 344 9.06 16.03 15.17
C LEU A 344 8.56 15.81 13.75
N THR A 345 8.49 16.88 12.97
CA THR A 345 7.97 16.83 11.61
C THR A 345 9.01 17.34 10.63
N ILE A 346 9.15 16.63 9.52
CA ILE A 346 9.82 17.13 8.31
C ILE A 346 8.87 17.00 7.14
N ALA A 347 9.03 17.88 6.15
CA ALA A 347 8.22 17.88 4.96
C ALA A 347 9.10 17.91 3.71
N TYR A 348 8.62 17.27 2.65
CA TYR A 348 9.27 17.23 1.34
C TYR A 348 8.29 17.68 0.28
N TYR A 349 8.81 18.37 -0.74
CA TYR A 349 8.13 18.49 -2.02
C TYR A 349 8.29 17.18 -2.80
N VAL A 350 7.21 16.70 -3.38
CA VAL A 350 7.14 15.43 -4.11
C VAL A 350 7.03 15.69 -5.59
N TYR A 351 8.05 15.28 -6.36
CA TYR A 351 8.04 15.35 -7.82
C TYR A 351 7.34 14.17 -8.47
N GLN A 352 7.39 13.00 -7.81
CA GLN A 352 6.85 11.73 -8.33
C GLN A 352 6.16 10.94 -7.21
N PRO A 353 4.90 11.24 -6.89
CA PRO A 353 4.20 10.64 -5.74
C PRO A 353 4.08 9.12 -5.85
N HIS A 354 3.94 8.58 -7.07
CA HIS A 354 3.90 7.14 -7.28
C HIS A 354 5.20 6.43 -6.87
N GLY A 355 6.36 6.99 -7.21
CA GLY A 355 7.65 6.40 -6.82
C GLY A 355 7.89 6.46 -5.32
N VAL A 356 7.48 7.56 -4.68
CA VAL A 356 7.53 7.71 -3.21
C VAL A 356 6.62 6.70 -2.52
N ARG A 357 5.40 6.52 -3.03
CA ARG A 357 4.44 5.54 -2.52
C ARG A 357 5.00 4.12 -2.56
N LEU A 358 5.48 3.68 -3.72
CA LEU A 358 6.06 2.35 -3.89
C LEU A 358 7.25 2.13 -2.96
N PHE A 359 8.07 3.16 -2.73
CA PHE A 359 9.17 3.07 -1.77
C PHE A 359 8.67 2.90 -0.33
N ILE A 360 7.71 3.71 0.11
CA ILE A 360 7.15 3.61 1.47
C ILE A 360 6.49 2.24 1.69
N GLU A 361 5.69 1.77 0.72
CA GLU A 361 5.05 0.45 0.74
C GLU A 361 6.06 -0.72 0.78
N SER A 362 7.29 -0.51 0.33
CA SER A 362 8.36 -1.51 0.40
C SER A 362 9.02 -1.66 1.79
N LEU A 363 8.79 -0.71 2.70
CA LEU A 363 9.41 -0.74 4.03
C LEU A 363 8.83 -1.87 4.90
N GLU A 364 9.70 -2.61 5.58
CA GLU A 364 9.28 -3.65 6.53
C GLU A 364 8.53 -3.02 7.71
N GLY A 365 7.33 -3.52 8.02
CA GLY A 365 6.50 -3.00 9.10
C GLY A 365 5.66 -1.77 8.73
N ILE A 366 5.56 -1.42 7.45
CA ILE A 366 4.63 -0.38 7.00
C ILE A 366 3.18 -0.90 7.00
N GLU A 367 2.27 -0.07 7.47
CA GLU A 367 0.82 -0.27 7.41
C GLU A 367 0.19 0.92 6.68
N PHE A 368 -0.76 0.67 5.79
CA PHE A 368 -1.43 1.68 4.98
C PHE A 368 -2.84 1.94 5.50
N PHE A 369 -3.20 3.21 5.67
CA PHE A 369 -4.52 3.64 6.10
C PHE A 369 -5.07 4.60 5.05
N GLN A 370 -6.14 4.21 4.36
CA GLN A 370 -6.81 5.11 3.42
C GLN A 370 -8.13 5.60 3.98
N GLU A 371 -8.12 6.78 4.60
CA GLU A 371 -9.35 7.43 5.06
C GLU A 371 -9.85 8.46 4.05
N GLY A 372 -10.56 7.98 3.01
CA GLY A 372 -11.56 8.77 2.28
C GLY A 372 -11.14 10.12 1.69
N GLY A 373 -9.88 10.28 1.23
CA GLY A 373 -9.34 11.56 0.74
C GLY A 373 -8.29 11.44 -0.38
N GLU A 374 -7.66 12.57 -0.72
CA GLU A 374 -6.54 12.69 -1.69
C GLU A 374 -5.16 12.41 -1.05
N LEU A 375 -5.13 11.99 0.22
CA LEU A 375 -3.92 11.73 0.99
C LEU A 375 -3.84 10.24 1.37
N ASP A 376 -2.65 9.69 1.24
CA ASP A 376 -2.28 8.33 1.66
C ASP A 376 -1.57 8.41 3.02
N PHE A 377 -2.04 7.65 4.02
CA PHE A 377 -1.42 7.60 5.34
C PHE A 377 -0.71 6.27 5.53
N PHE A 378 0.51 6.32 6.05
CA PHE A 378 1.27 5.12 6.38
C PHE A 378 1.85 5.22 7.79
N LYS A 379 1.85 4.11 8.52
CA LYS A 379 2.51 3.98 9.82
C LYS A 379 3.63 2.97 9.71
N TRP A 380 4.84 3.36 10.10
CA TRP A 380 6.01 2.49 10.04
C TRP A 380 6.39 2.00 11.42
N TRP A 381 6.22 0.70 11.65
CA TRP A 381 6.55 0.03 12.91
C TRP A 381 7.96 -0.55 12.90
N ASP A 382 8.68 -0.35 14.01
CA ASP A 382 9.88 -1.10 14.35
C ASP A 382 9.46 -2.45 14.92
N LEU A 383 9.37 -3.47 14.06
CA LEU A 383 8.88 -4.80 14.45
C LEU A 383 9.75 -5.48 15.50
N GLU A 384 11.04 -5.14 15.60
CA GLU A 384 11.89 -5.66 16.69
C GLU A 384 11.49 -5.04 18.03
N GLN A 385 11.23 -3.74 18.06
CA GLN A 385 10.71 -3.08 19.26
C GLN A 385 9.29 -3.54 19.59
N VAL A 386 8.43 -3.79 18.59
CA VAL A 386 7.10 -4.38 18.82
C VAL A 386 7.22 -5.71 19.56
N LEU A 387 8.09 -6.61 19.11
CA LEU A 387 8.28 -7.90 19.79
C LEU A 387 8.90 -7.75 21.18
N GLN A 388 9.74 -6.75 21.42
CA GLN A 388 10.37 -6.52 22.73
C GLN A 388 9.44 -5.83 23.72
N GLN A 389 8.66 -4.83 23.31
CA GLN A 389 7.97 -3.89 24.20
C GLN A 389 6.45 -3.86 24.03
N GLY A 390 5.92 -4.47 22.96
CA GLY A 390 4.51 -4.40 22.56
C GLY A 390 4.28 -3.31 21.50
N LEU A 391 3.03 -3.20 21.04
CA LEU A 391 2.60 -2.18 20.08
C LEU A 391 2.53 -0.81 20.79
N THR A 392 3.67 -0.21 21.09
CA THR A 392 3.72 1.08 21.80
C THR A 392 3.81 2.24 20.82
N LEU A 393 2.87 3.19 20.91
CA LEU A 393 2.86 4.37 20.03
C LEU A 393 4.11 5.27 20.23
N GLU A 394 4.71 5.24 21.42
CA GLU A 394 5.88 6.05 21.78
C GLU A 394 7.23 5.43 21.40
N GLU A 395 7.35 4.09 21.43
CA GLU A 395 8.65 3.43 21.26
C GLU A 395 8.73 2.62 19.98
N ALA A 396 7.65 1.93 19.60
CA ALA A 396 7.63 1.01 18.47
C ALA A 396 7.32 1.68 17.12
N VAL A 397 6.84 2.94 17.09
CA VAL A 397 6.61 3.66 15.82
C VAL A 397 7.89 4.36 15.36
N ILE A 398 8.38 4.04 14.18
CA ILE A 398 9.53 4.72 13.54
C ILE A 398 9.09 6.09 13.05
N ALA A 399 8.07 6.12 12.19
CA ALA A 399 7.48 7.33 11.64
C ALA A 399 6.07 7.09 11.10
N ASP A 400 5.29 8.15 11.03
CA ASP A 400 4.07 8.25 10.24
C ASP A 400 4.36 9.05 8.97
N PHE A 401 3.87 8.57 7.83
CA PHE A 401 3.97 9.23 6.54
C PHE A 401 2.59 9.69 6.08
N ILE A 402 2.50 10.93 5.60
CA ILE A 402 1.31 11.48 4.95
C ILE A 402 1.73 11.92 3.57
N LEU A 403 1.30 11.19 2.55
CA LEU A 403 1.67 11.41 1.16
C LEU A 403 0.48 12.01 0.39
N GLY A 404 0.69 13.18 -0.20
CA GLY A 404 -0.22 13.81 -1.15
C GLY A 404 0.34 13.86 -2.58
N GLU A 405 -0.33 14.59 -3.47
CA GLU A 405 0.10 14.71 -4.88
C GLU A 405 1.45 15.45 -5.05
N GLU A 406 1.74 16.42 -4.18
CA GLU A 406 2.92 17.30 -4.28
C GLU A 406 3.73 17.38 -2.97
N GLU A 407 3.30 16.70 -1.90
CA GLU A 407 3.96 16.80 -0.59
C GLU A 407 4.02 15.45 0.13
N LEU A 408 5.08 15.27 0.91
CA LEU A 408 5.25 14.17 1.85
C LEU A 408 5.56 14.77 3.22
N ILE A 409 4.75 14.44 4.22
CA ILE A 409 4.99 14.80 5.61
C ILE A 409 5.43 13.54 6.34
N VAL A 410 6.49 13.68 7.14
CA VAL A 410 7.01 12.61 7.99
C VAL A 410 6.93 13.09 9.43
N ILE A 411 6.28 12.31 10.29
CA ILE A 411 6.13 12.60 11.71
C ILE A 411 6.81 11.49 12.51
N THR A 412 7.60 11.84 13.51
CA THR A 412 8.26 10.88 14.41
C THR A 412 8.36 11.45 15.81
N ASN A 413 8.58 10.59 16.80
CA ASN A 413 8.62 10.97 18.22
C ASN A 413 10.05 11.17 18.77
N LYS A 414 11.10 10.84 17.99
CA LYS A 414 12.51 10.89 18.44
C LYS A 414 13.42 11.52 17.38
N GLN A 415 14.34 12.38 17.83
CA GLN A 415 15.32 13.06 16.95
C GLN A 415 16.25 12.08 16.21
N GLU A 416 16.57 10.96 16.85
CA GLU A 416 17.40 9.91 16.24
C GLU A 416 16.67 9.24 15.07
N LYS A 417 15.40 8.84 15.29
CA LYS A 417 14.52 8.28 14.24
C LYS A 417 14.29 9.28 13.09
N LEU A 418 14.09 10.56 13.38
CA LEU A 418 13.94 11.58 12.34
C LEU A 418 15.12 11.61 11.39
N LYS A 419 16.34 11.57 11.93
CA LYS A 419 17.58 11.57 11.13
C LYS A 419 17.73 10.28 10.35
N GLU A 420 17.36 9.14 10.91
CA GLU A 420 17.37 7.85 10.23
C GLU A 420 16.41 7.86 9.03
N VAL A 421 15.17 8.30 9.24
CA VAL A 421 14.16 8.40 8.17
C VAL A 421 14.59 9.40 7.11
N GLN A 422 15.11 10.56 7.51
CA GLN A 422 15.64 11.56 6.56
C GLN A 422 16.76 10.98 5.69
N ASN A 423 17.77 10.35 6.31
CA ASN A 423 18.87 9.73 5.58
C ASN A 423 18.36 8.64 4.63
N LEU A 424 17.38 7.85 5.05
CA LEU A 424 16.77 6.79 4.26
C LEU A 424 16.06 7.36 3.02
N LEU A 425 15.23 8.38 3.19
CA LEU A 425 14.51 9.04 2.10
C LEU A 425 15.48 9.72 1.12
N GLU A 426 16.43 10.52 1.62
CA GLU A 426 17.39 11.22 0.77
C GLU A 426 18.32 10.27 -0.01
N SER A 427 18.61 9.08 0.53
CA SER A 427 19.45 8.09 -0.14
C SER A 427 18.72 7.30 -1.22
N ASN A 428 17.43 7.02 -1.03
CA ASN A 428 16.65 6.17 -1.94
C ASN A 428 15.78 6.96 -2.93
N LEU A 429 15.43 8.20 -2.59
CA LEU A 429 14.54 9.06 -3.37
C LEU A 429 15.16 10.45 -3.72
N PRO A 430 16.43 10.52 -4.17
CA PRO A 430 17.13 11.80 -4.38
C PRO A 430 16.59 12.63 -5.55
N TYR A 431 15.77 12.06 -6.43
CA TYR A 431 15.20 12.75 -7.60
C TYR A 431 13.68 12.94 -7.49
N GLU A 432 13.06 12.26 -6.53
CA GLU A 432 11.63 12.21 -6.29
C GLU A 432 11.23 13.18 -5.17
N LEU A 433 12.14 13.52 -4.26
CA LEU A 433 11.92 14.38 -3.09
C LEU A 433 12.87 15.57 -3.03
N GLU A 434 12.38 16.70 -2.52
CA GLU A 434 13.19 17.84 -2.09
C GLU A 434 12.77 18.29 -0.70
N LEU A 435 13.71 18.30 0.25
CA LEU A 435 13.45 18.70 1.62
C LEU A 435 13.01 20.17 1.67
N LEU A 436 11.90 20.43 2.37
CA LEU A 436 11.43 21.79 2.61
C LEU A 436 12.13 22.35 3.86
N ASP A 437 12.64 23.58 3.75
CA ASP A 437 13.26 24.29 4.89
C ASP A 437 12.27 24.41 6.07
N ASP A 438 12.75 24.37 7.32
CA ASP A 438 11.96 24.40 8.58
C ASP A 438 10.87 25.51 8.62
N ASP A 439 11.15 26.68 8.05
CA ASP A 439 10.20 27.81 7.96
C ASP A 439 8.97 27.50 7.08
N SER A 440 9.01 26.41 6.31
CA SER A 440 7.96 25.93 5.38
C SER A 440 7.09 24.84 6.00
N VAL A 441 7.57 24.10 7.01
CA VAL A 441 6.79 23.10 7.74
C VAL A 441 5.73 23.79 8.62
N GLU A 442 6.08 24.94 9.19
CA GLU A 442 5.14 25.84 9.88
C GLU A 442 4.08 26.43 8.94
N VAL A 443 4.32 26.40 7.61
CA VAL A 443 3.36 26.75 6.55
C VAL A 443 2.46 25.56 6.21
N VAL A 444 2.97 24.33 6.18
CA VAL A 444 2.16 23.10 5.99
C VAL A 444 1.17 22.96 7.16
N TYR A 445 1.60 23.14 8.41
CA TYR A 445 0.67 23.21 9.54
C TYR A 445 -0.21 24.46 9.52
N ARG A 446 0.24 25.61 8.99
CA ARG A 446 -0.66 26.75 8.72
C ARG A 446 -1.67 26.45 7.61
N ILE A 447 -1.38 25.59 6.65
CA ILE A 447 -2.35 25.17 5.63
C ILE A 447 -3.41 24.26 6.26
N PHE A 448 -3.03 23.43 7.24
CA PHE A 448 -3.99 22.70 8.09
C PHE A 448 -4.73 23.60 9.12
N ASP A 449 -4.10 24.68 9.60
CA ASP A 449 -4.63 25.57 10.66
C ASP A 449 -5.40 26.80 10.12
N GLN A 450 -5.20 27.21 8.86
CA GLN A 450 -5.81 28.44 8.33
C GLN A 450 -7.30 28.29 7.93
N GLU A 451 -7.89 27.09 7.97
CA GLU A 451 -9.37 26.93 8.05
C GLU A 451 -9.83 26.81 9.52
N LYS A 452 -9.31 27.65 10.43
CA LYS A 452 -9.80 27.82 11.82
C LYS A 452 -10.26 26.52 12.49
N MET A 453 -9.40 25.51 12.52
CA MET A 453 -9.64 24.35 13.37
C MET A 453 -8.37 23.98 14.10
N SER A 454 -8.35 24.26 15.41
CA SER A 454 -7.38 23.61 16.29
C SER A 454 -7.59 22.10 16.23
N PHE A 455 -6.57 21.31 16.57
CA PHE A 455 -6.65 19.84 16.68
C PHE A 455 -7.95 19.35 17.36
N ASN A 456 -8.37 20.02 18.44
CA ASN A 456 -9.62 19.74 19.17
C ASN A 456 -10.90 19.97 18.33
N GLN A 457 -10.89 20.90 17.37
CA GLN A 457 -12.02 21.14 16.46
C GLN A 457 -12.02 20.15 15.29
N LEU A 458 -10.86 19.57 14.94
CA LEU A 458 -10.73 18.51 13.94
C LEU A 458 -11.35 17.22 14.50
N ILE A 459 -11.10 16.90 15.77
CA ILE A 459 -11.77 15.81 16.50
C ILE A 459 -13.28 16.08 16.70
N GLU A 460 -13.70 17.30 17.09
CA GLU A 460 -15.13 17.66 17.15
C GLU A 460 -15.84 17.57 15.79
N GLN A 461 -15.15 17.89 14.68
CA GLN A 461 -15.73 17.84 13.35
C GLN A 461 -15.77 16.41 12.77
N TRP A 462 -14.85 15.53 13.17
CA TRP A 462 -14.92 14.09 12.87
C TRP A 462 -16.12 13.43 13.58
N THR A 463 -16.52 13.95 14.75
CA THR A 463 -17.78 13.54 15.40
C THR A 463 -19.06 14.17 14.78
N LEU A 464 -18.95 15.15 13.87
CA LEU A 464 -20.08 15.90 13.29
C LEU A 464 -20.05 15.93 11.75
N THR A 465 -20.71 14.93 11.16
CA THR A 465 -20.85 14.69 9.72
C THR A 465 -21.37 15.88 8.85
N GLY A 466 -20.68 16.12 7.71
CA GLY A 466 -21.21 16.40 6.36
C GLY A 466 -21.93 17.72 6.00
N SER A 467 -22.45 18.52 6.95
CA SER A 467 -23.44 19.58 6.63
C SER A 467 -22.89 21.01 6.47
N THR A 468 -21.78 21.37 7.10
CA THR A 468 -21.32 22.76 7.25
C THR A 468 -20.53 23.32 6.06
N ARG A 469 -19.76 22.51 5.33
CA ARG A 469 -18.97 22.95 4.16
C ARG A 469 -19.83 23.48 3.02
N LYS A 470 -21.03 22.90 2.84
CA LYS A 470 -21.99 23.28 1.78
C LYS A 470 -22.66 24.62 2.08
N GLU A 471 -22.91 24.93 3.35
CA GLU A 471 -23.55 26.18 3.78
C GLU A 471 -22.60 27.38 3.68
N GLN A 472 -21.33 27.22 4.06
CA GLN A 472 -20.33 28.28 3.96
C GLN A 472 -20.06 28.68 2.49
N LEU A 473 -19.94 27.69 1.60
CA LEU A 473 -19.77 27.92 0.17
C LEU A 473 -20.99 28.63 -0.44
N SER A 474 -22.20 28.24 -0.02
CA SER A 474 -23.45 28.88 -0.47
C SER A 474 -23.55 30.33 -0.02
N THR A 475 -23.05 30.66 1.18
CA THR A 475 -23.09 32.01 1.73
C THR A 475 -22.16 32.95 0.96
N TRP A 476 -20.96 32.47 0.64
CA TRP A 476 -19.99 33.25 -0.14
C TRP A 476 -20.46 33.50 -1.58
N LEU A 477 -20.96 32.47 -2.26
CA LEU A 477 -21.46 32.57 -3.64
C LEU A 477 -22.63 33.56 -3.80
N ASN A 478 -23.41 33.75 -2.74
CA ASN A 478 -24.58 34.63 -2.75
C ASN A 478 -24.28 36.05 -2.22
N THR A 479 -23.03 36.35 -1.85
CA THR A 479 -22.64 37.67 -1.34
C THR A 479 -22.47 38.67 -2.49
N LYS A 480 -23.06 39.87 -2.34
CA LYS A 480 -22.98 40.96 -3.33
C LYS A 480 -21.85 41.91 -2.97
N PHE A 481 -20.90 42.09 -3.89
CA PHE A 481 -19.71 42.92 -3.65
C PHE A 481 -19.83 44.29 -4.32
N THR A 482 -19.42 45.34 -3.61
CA THR A 482 -19.45 46.72 -4.13
C THR A 482 -18.48 46.91 -5.30
N GLU A 483 -17.35 46.20 -5.31
CA GLU A 483 -16.39 46.19 -6.43
C GLU A 483 -16.91 45.52 -7.70
N LEU A 484 -17.95 44.68 -7.58
CA LEU A 484 -18.67 44.11 -8.72
C LEU A 484 -19.91 44.95 -9.06
N ASN A 485 -19.96 46.20 -8.61
CA ASN A 485 -21.12 47.09 -8.71
C ASN A 485 -22.42 46.48 -8.13
N GLY A 486 -22.30 45.69 -7.05
CA GLY A 486 -23.43 45.06 -6.37
C GLY A 486 -23.89 43.72 -6.98
N LEU A 487 -23.15 43.18 -7.95
CA LEU A 487 -23.39 41.85 -8.50
C LEU A 487 -22.76 40.75 -7.61
N THR A 488 -23.34 39.55 -7.63
CA THR A 488 -22.67 38.36 -7.07
C THR A 488 -21.56 37.87 -8.01
N PRO A 489 -20.58 37.07 -7.53
CA PRO A 489 -19.56 36.48 -8.39
C PRO A 489 -20.13 35.67 -9.56
N LEU A 490 -21.23 34.95 -9.32
CA LEU A 490 -21.93 34.16 -10.33
C LEU A 490 -22.59 35.07 -11.38
N GLU A 491 -23.31 36.12 -10.95
CA GLU A 491 -23.93 37.12 -11.85
C GLU A 491 -22.88 37.86 -12.68
N ALA A 492 -21.74 38.18 -12.07
CA ALA A 492 -20.64 38.88 -12.73
C ALA A 492 -19.97 38.05 -13.83
N SER A 493 -20.02 36.71 -13.75
CA SER A 493 -19.45 35.81 -14.77
C SER A 493 -20.26 35.76 -16.09
N GLY A 494 -21.52 36.23 -16.07
CA GLY A 494 -22.47 36.07 -17.17
C GLY A 494 -22.29 37.00 -18.37
N SER A 495 -21.53 38.09 -18.25
CA SER A 495 -21.26 39.03 -19.36
C SER A 495 -19.79 39.42 -19.45
N HIS A 496 -19.33 39.79 -20.65
CA HIS A 496 -17.91 40.08 -20.87
C HIS A 496 -17.43 41.35 -20.15
N GLU A 497 -18.30 42.34 -19.93
CA GLU A 497 -17.98 43.56 -19.18
C GLU A 497 -17.99 43.32 -17.67
N SER A 498 -18.96 42.55 -17.15
CA SER A 498 -19.02 42.18 -15.73
C SER A 498 -17.90 41.21 -15.33
N ALA A 499 -17.48 40.34 -16.25
CA ALA A 499 -16.35 39.45 -16.03
C ALA A 499 -15.01 40.20 -15.93
N LYS A 500 -14.89 41.39 -16.55
CA LYS A 500 -13.74 42.28 -16.36
C LYS A 500 -13.73 42.88 -14.95
N LEU A 501 -14.91 43.19 -14.38
CA LEU A 501 -15.02 43.64 -12.99
C LEU A 501 -14.66 42.51 -12.02
N LEU A 502 -15.11 41.29 -12.30
CA LEU A 502 -14.71 40.10 -11.53
C LEU A 502 -13.20 39.88 -11.57
N TRP A 503 -12.58 40.00 -12.74
CA TRP A 503 -11.13 39.93 -12.88
C TRP A 503 -10.43 41.13 -12.20
N ALA A 504 -10.99 42.33 -12.24
CA ALA A 504 -10.41 43.48 -11.54
C ALA A 504 -10.44 43.27 -10.02
N LEU A 505 -11.54 42.72 -9.48
CA LEU A 505 -11.67 42.33 -8.08
C LEU A 505 -10.67 41.24 -7.71
N VAL A 506 -10.59 40.15 -8.50
CA VAL A 506 -9.62 39.06 -8.28
C VAL A 506 -8.19 39.57 -8.35
N LYS A 507 -7.86 40.49 -9.28
CA LYS A 507 -6.54 41.14 -9.32
C LYS A 507 -6.29 42.01 -8.12
N LYS A 508 -7.28 42.76 -7.64
CA LYS A 508 -7.16 43.64 -6.47
C LYS A 508 -6.96 42.82 -5.21
N ILE A 509 -7.73 41.74 -5.03
CA ILE A 509 -7.58 40.76 -3.94
C ILE A 509 -6.22 40.08 -4.04
N SER A 510 -5.82 39.60 -5.22
CA SER A 510 -4.48 39.01 -5.45
C SER A 510 -3.35 40.02 -5.21
N LYS A 511 -3.55 41.31 -5.47
CA LYS A 511 -2.56 42.36 -5.15
C LYS A 511 -2.50 42.64 -3.66
N LEU A 512 -3.66 42.68 -3.00
CA LEU A 512 -3.76 42.80 -1.54
C LEU A 512 -3.14 41.57 -0.85
N GLY A 513 -3.34 40.37 -1.38
CA GLY A 513 -2.70 39.11 -0.96
C GLY A 513 -1.25 38.91 -1.42
N LYS A 514 -0.71 39.83 -2.22
CA LYS A 514 0.74 39.93 -2.48
C LYS A 514 1.41 40.99 -1.61
N GLN A 515 0.63 41.90 -1.02
CA GLN A 515 1.09 42.92 -0.08
C GLN A 515 0.83 42.53 1.39
N SER A 516 -0.15 41.67 1.62
CA SER A 516 -0.32 40.82 2.81
C SER A 516 0.28 39.47 2.45
N ARG A 517 1.33 39.00 3.14
CA ARG A 517 1.96 37.68 2.91
C ARG A 517 1.07 36.48 3.30
N ASP A 518 -0.24 36.67 3.30
CA ASP A 518 -1.22 35.81 3.93
C ASP A 518 -2.54 35.89 3.14
N SER A 519 -2.60 35.23 1.97
CA SER A 519 -3.88 35.01 1.27
C SER A 519 -3.99 33.56 0.80
N MET A 520 -4.84 32.86 1.53
CA MET A 520 -5.06 31.42 1.63
C MET A 520 -6.12 30.88 0.65
N VAL A 521 -6.10 31.29 -0.62
CA VAL A 521 -7.00 30.71 -1.63
C VAL A 521 -6.26 30.57 -2.95
N ASP A 522 -6.10 29.34 -3.45
CA ASP A 522 -5.72 29.15 -4.85
C ASP A 522 -6.89 29.54 -5.76
N TYR A 523 -6.90 30.82 -6.13
CA TYR A 523 -7.90 31.40 -6.99
C TYR A 523 -7.92 30.74 -8.39
N ARG A 524 -6.90 29.97 -8.81
CA ARG A 524 -6.93 29.24 -10.09
C ARG A 524 -7.82 28.00 -10.01
N ALA A 525 -7.75 27.24 -8.91
CA ALA A 525 -8.65 26.12 -8.64
C ALA A 525 -10.12 26.60 -8.50
N LEU A 526 -10.31 27.74 -7.84
CA LEU A 526 -11.65 28.34 -7.67
C LEU A 526 -12.26 28.84 -9.00
N LEU A 527 -11.46 29.38 -9.92
CA LEU A 527 -11.94 29.83 -11.24
C LEU A 527 -12.32 28.64 -12.16
N LYS A 528 -11.63 27.50 -12.03
CA LYS A 528 -11.98 26.25 -12.73
C LYS A 528 -13.33 25.69 -12.24
N SER A 529 -13.62 25.76 -10.94
CA SER A 529 -14.84 25.18 -10.36
C SER A 529 -16.13 25.94 -10.71
N VAL A 530 -16.06 27.26 -10.96
CA VAL A 530 -17.19 28.05 -11.51
C VAL A 530 -17.28 28.03 -13.04
N GLY A 531 -16.61 27.08 -13.70
CA GLY A 531 -16.76 26.82 -15.14
C GLY A 531 -15.96 27.74 -16.06
N TRP A 532 -15.08 28.58 -15.52
CA TRP A 532 -14.20 29.44 -16.32
C TRP A 532 -12.90 28.70 -16.67
N GLY A 533 -12.72 28.40 -17.96
CA GLY A 533 -11.58 27.60 -18.46
C GLY A 533 -11.99 26.43 -19.35
N LYS A 534 -13.28 26.04 -19.33
CA LYS A 534 -13.84 25.19 -20.40
C LYS A 534 -13.99 26.04 -21.65
N LYS A 535 -13.06 25.92 -22.60
CA LYS A 535 -13.26 26.42 -23.97
C LYS A 535 -14.52 25.75 -24.54
N SER A 536 -15.63 26.47 -24.58
CA SER A 536 -16.78 26.13 -25.41
C SER A 536 -16.38 26.27 -26.87
N GLY A 537 -15.97 25.15 -27.48
CA GLY A 537 -15.76 25.07 -28.92
C GLY A 537 -17.08 24.90 -29.65
N LYS A 538 -17.41 25.91 -30.49
CA LYS A 538 -18.54 26.09 -31.44
C LYS A 538 -19.72 26.89 -30.85
N ASN A 539 -20.22 27.96 -31.46
CA ASN A 539 -19.98 28.62 -32.74
C ASN A 539 -20.38 30.09 -32.56
N LEU A 540 -19.49 31.05 -32.83
CA LEU A 540 -19.90 32.38 -33.22
C LEU A 540 -19.31 32.62 -34.61
N GLN A 541 -20.18 32.48 -35.60
CA GLN A 541 -19.93 33.01 -36.94
C GLN A 541 -19.54 34.47 -36.80
N ASN A 542 -18.48 34.82 -37.50
CA ASN A 542 -17.96 36.17 -37.63
C ASN A 542 -18.84 36.94 -38.63
N PRO A 543 -19.55 38.02 -38.26
CA PRO A 543 -20.19 38.88 -39.23
C PRO A 543 -19.41 40.20 -39.32
N ALA A 544 -18.42 40.26 -40.21
CA ALA A 544 -17.98 41.54 -40.80
C ALA A 544 -17.00 41.32 -41.96
N LYS A 545 -17.26 42.05 -43.06
CA LYS A 545 -16.64 42.07 -44.41
C LYS A 545 -17.37 41.12 -45.39
N GLY A 546 -18.17 41.54 -46.36
CA GLY A 546 -18.35 42.86 -46.97
C GLY A 546 -18.10 42.77 -48.48
N ARG A 547 -19.14 42.42 -49.25
CA ARG A 547 -19.52 43.00 -50.54
C ARG A 547 -20.83 42.39 -51.02
#